data_AF-A0A2V5WX94-F1
#
_entry.id   AF-A0A2V5WX94-F1
#
_cell.length_a   1.000
_cell.length_b   1.000
_cell.length_c   1.000
_cell.angle_alpha   90.00
_cell.angle_beta   90.00
_cell.angle_gamma   90.00
#
_symmetry.space_group_name_H-M   'P 1'
#
loop_
_entity.id
_entity.type
_entity.pdbx_description
1 polymer ?
#
loop_
_entity_poly.entity_id
_entity_poly.type
_entity_poly.pdbx_seq_one_letter_code
_entity_poly.pdbx_strand_id
1 'polypeptide(L)'
;MRFSSTLRTAAWFASVAAPFALSADSVTLRPVADTRLSELFLDSNFGNATDIIIGTQGPTAGSPKNRGLMKFDLIRQIPLHSEITSVALTLAVTKVPLGGADSIFELRRVLQAWNESEATWNNRNGTNMPWSSPGGAEPTDFSSTASAAIAINGLGSYAFDSTTNLIADVQLWVDNSSANFGWIVLTQLEDVGKTARHFASREGGASVPTLVVQFVPPPVIAGASRQDTNLTFHFTVEAGYNYAVEYADALPSMNWLVLTNFGAKVAGFEAGVTNSILTSPSRFFRLSRVPCFCR
;
A
#
# COMPACT_ATOMS: atom_id res chain seq x y z
N MET A 1 -25.72 1.19 75.10
CA MET A 1 -26.01 1.53 73.69
C MET A 1 -25.20 2.75 73.27
N ARG A 2 -24.12 2.57 72.51
CA ARG A 2 -23.66 3.50 71.47
C ARG A 2 -22.94 2.66 70.41
N PHE A 3 -23.39 2.81 69.16
CA PHE A 3 -23.06 1.97 68.02
C PHE A 3 -21.66 2.24 67.47
N SER A 4 -21.04 1.16 66.99
CA SER A 4 -19.86 1.10 66.14
C SER A 4 -20.09 1.76 64.77
N SER A 5 -19.07 2.43 64.22
CA SER A 5 -18.96 2.59 62.77
C SER A 5 -17.49 2.63 62.34
N THR A 6 -16.94 1.48 61.98
CA THR A 6 -15.73 1.37 61.17
C THR A 6 -16.09 1.70 59.71
N LEU A 7 -15.61 2.83 59.22
CA LEU A 7 -15.76 3.22 57.82
C LEU A 7 -14.85 2.33 56.96
N ARG A 8 -15.42 1.37 56.23
CA ARG A 8 -14.70 0.63 55.18
C ARG A 8 -14.82 1.41 53.87
N THR A 9 -13.82 2.23 53.56
CA THR A 9 -13.64 2.76 52.20
C THR A 9 -13.18 1.64 51.28
N ALA A 10 -14.10 1.08 50.51
CA ALA A 10 -13.75 0.27 49.35
C ALA A 10 -13.40 1.22 48.19
N ALA A 11 -12.12 1.27 47.83
CA ALA A 11 -11.69 1.93 46.59
C ALA A 11 -12.03 0.99 45.42
N TRP A 12 -13.03 1.35 44.64
CA TRP A 12 -13.33 0.68 43.38
C TRP A 12 -12.36 1.20 42.32
N PHE A 13 -11.36 0.39 41.97
CA PHE A 13 -10.60 0.59 40.75
C PHE A 13 -11.42 0.01 39.60
N ALA A 14 -12.08 0.87 38.82
CA ALA A 14 -12.58 0.48 37.52
C ALA A 14 -11.39 0.52 36.55
N SER A 15 -10.71 -0.62 36.34
CA SER A 15 -9.86 -0.76 35.14
C SER A 15 -10.82 -0.94 33.96
N VAL A 16 -11.10 0.15 33.25
CA VAL A 16 -11.69 0.02 31.92
C VAL A 16 -10.61 -0.64 31.06
N ALA A 17 -10.71 -1.95 30.87
CA ALA A 17 -9.86 -2.66 29.92
C ALA A 17 -10.03 -1.95 28.58
N ALA A 18 -8.92 -1.48 28.00
CA ALA A 18 -8.95 -0.94 26.65
C ALA A 18 -9.61 -2.00 25.75
N PRO A 19 -10.63 -1.65 24.94
CA PRO A 19 -11.24 -2.62 24.06
C PRO A 19 -10.16 -3.17 23.14
N PHE A 20 -9.99 -4.49 23.11
CA PHE A 20 -9.17 -5.19 22.12
C PHE A 20 -9.88 -5.07 20.76
N ALA A 21 -9.76 -3.89 20.16
CA ALA A 21 -10.28 -3.56 18.85
C ALA A 21 -9.15 -3.61 17.83
N LEU A 22 -9.52 -3.93 16.59
CA LEU A 22 -8.58 -3.91 15.49
C LEU A 22 -8.10 -2.48 15.23
N SER A 23 -6.79 -2.26 15.30
CA SER A 23 -6.21 -0.98 14.94
C SER A 23 -5.79 -1.01 13.48
N ALA A 24 -6.41 -0.15 12.67
CA ALA A 24 -5.79 0.26 11.42
C ALA A 24 -4.52 1.06 11.76
N ASP A 25 -3.45 0.80 11.02
CA ASP A 25 -2.22 1.57 11.03
C ASP A 25 -2.07 2.32 9.70
N SER A 26 -1.19 3.31 9.67
CA SER A 26 -0.96 4.11 8.48
C SER A 26 0.51 4.43 8.31
N VAL A 27 0.96 4.39 7.05
CA VAL A 27 2.29 4.87 6.67
C VAL A 27 2.18 5.94 5.59
N THR A 28 3.05 6.95 5.69
CA THR A 28 3.19 8.01 4.68
C THR A 28 4.54 7.84 3.99
N LEU A 29 4.51 7.67 2.67
CA LEU A 29 5.66 7.32 1.85
C LEU A 29 5.95 8.42 0.84
N ARG A 30 7.24 8.60 0.54
CA ARG A 30 7.74 9.40 -0.58
C ARG A 30 8.22 8.46 -1.70
N PRO A 31 8.22 8.90 -2.96
CA PRO A 31 8.77 8.10 -4.05
C PRO A 31 10.23 7.74 -3.75
N VAL A 32 10.59 6.49 -4.00
CA VAL A 32 11.98 6.04 -4.01
C VAL A 32 12.59 6.14 -5.40
N ALA A 33 11.75 6.30 -6.43
CA ALA A 33 12.16 6.62 -7.78
C ALA A 33 11.03 7.36 -8.50
N ASP A 34 11.33 8.42 -9.24
CA ASP A 34 10.45 9.04 -10.21
C ASP A 34 11.20 9.67 -11.39
N THR A 35 10.53 9.78 -12.53
CA THR A 35 11.09 10.43 -13.72
C THR A 35 9.97 10.76 -14.70
N ARG A 36 10.28 11.51 -15.76
CA ARG A 36 9.36 11.72 -16.89
C ARG A 36 9.91 11.11 -18.17
N LEU A 37 9.00 10.60 -18.99
CA LEU A 37 9.23 10.20 -20.36
C LEU A 37 8.76 11.35 -21.26
N SER A 38 9.59 11.80 -22.19
CA SER A 38 9.30 12.97 -23.03
C SER A 38 9.49 12.67 -24.51
N GLU A 39 8.42 12.71 -25.30
CA GLU A 39 8.45 12.53 -26.75
C GLU A 39 9.30 13.62 -27.46
N LEU A 40 9.47 14.79 -26.84
CA LEU A 40 10.35 15.84 -27.36
C LEU A 40 11.84 15.47 -27.27
N PHE A 41 12.21 14.65 -26.30
CA PHE A 41 13.59 14.35 -25.94
C PHE A 41 13.73 12.83 -25.78
N LEU A 42 13.70 12.13 -26.92
CA LEU A 42 13.46 10.69 -27.01
C LEU A 42 14.44 9.83 -26.18
N ASP A 43 15.69 10.27 -26.09
CA ASP A 43 16.79 9.55 -25.42
C ASP A 43 17.34 10.30 -24.19
N SER A 44 16.65 11.34 -23.72
CA SER A 44 17.04 12.05 -22.50
C SER A 44 16.37 11.45 -21.27
N ASN A 45 17.15 11.29 -20.20
CA ASN A 45 16.65 10.93 -18.89
C ASN A 45 16.39 12.19 -18.04
N PHE A 46 15.40 12.12 -17.16
CA PHE A 46 14.99 13.21 -16.27
C PHE A 46 14.85 12.78 -14.80
N GLY A 47 15.52 11.69 -14.38
CA GLY A 47 15.39 11.14 -13.02
C GLY A 47 15.99 12.00 -11.89
N ASN A 48 16.53 13.17 -12.23
CA ASN A 48 17.02 14.19 -11.29
C ASN A 48 16.32 15.54 -11.48
N ALA A 49 15.31 15.62 -12.35
CA ALA A 49 14.55 16.83 -12.57
C ALA A 49 13.70 17.13 -11.34
N THR A 50 13.49 18.41 -11.05
CA THR A 50 12.61 18.84 -9.93
C THR A 50 11.11 18.78 -10.28
N ASP A 51 10.80 18.43 -11.54
CA ASP A 51 9.47 18.40 -12.09
C ASP A 51 9.23 17.23 -13.06
N ILE A 52 8.04 16.64 -12.95
CA ILE A 52 7.53 15.60 -13.85
C ILE A 52 6.48 16.26 -14.75
N ILE A 53 6.78 16.41 -16.03
CA ILE A 53 5.82 16.90 -17.01
C ILE A 53 4.97 15.71 -17.43
N ILE A 54 3.65 15.83 -17.32
CA ILE A 54 2.71 14.78 -17.72
C ILE A 54 1.62 15.42 -18.59
N GLY A 55 1.32 14.80 -19.72
CA GLY A 55 0.38 15.27 -20.73
C GLY A 55 1.05 15.89 -21.95
N THR A 56 0.23 16.38 -22.86
CA THR A 56 0.68 16.84 -24.18
C THR A 56 0.93 18.34 -24.17
N GLN A 57 2.12 18.74 -24.60
CA GLN A 57 2.50 20.15 -24.64
C GLN A 57 1.74 20.91 -25.75
N GLY A 58 1.90 22.22 -25.81
CA GLY A 58 1.23 23.05 -26.81
C GLY A 58 1.88 22.99 -28.20
N PRO A 59 1.20 23.54 -29.23
CA PRO A 59 1.70 23.54 -30.61
C PRO A 59 3.06 24.22 -30.79
N THR A 60 3.40 25.20 -29.96
CA THR A 60 4.71 25.88 -30.00
C THR A 60 5.88 24.92 -29.74
N ALA A 61 5.65 23.85 -28.97
CA ALA A 61 6.63 22.79 -28.73
C ALA A 61 6.47 21.60 -29.69
N GLY A 62 5.54 21.66 -30.64
CA GLY A 62 5.21 20.55 -31.54
C GLY A 62 4.23 19.52 -30.96
N SER A 63 3.52 19.84 -29.87
CA SER A 63 2.59 18.95 -29.17
C SER A 63 3.16 17.58 -28.74
N PRO A 64 4.38 17.48 -28.18
CA PRO A 64 4.92 16.22 -27.68
C PRO A 64 4.17 15.72 -26.45
N LYS A 65 4.00 14.40 -26.36
CA LYS A 65 3.45 13.68 -25.22
C LYS A 65 4.50 13.52 -24.12
N ASN A 66 4.04 13.56 -22.88
CA ASN A 66 4.88 13.32 -21.71
C ASN A 66 4.13 12.44 -20.71
N ARG A 67 4.84 11.53 -20.06
CA ARG A 67 4.29 10.59 -19.07
C ARG A 67 5.19 10.57 -17.85
N GLY A 68 4.61 10.38 -16.67
CA GLY A 68 5.36 10.30 -15.42
C GLY A 68 5.53 8.87 -14.97
N LEU A 69 6.67 8.51 -14.41
CA LEU A 69 6.88 7.24 -13.72
C LEU A 69 7.16 7.54 -12.25
N MET A 70 6.60 6.73 -11.36
CA MET A 70 6.84 6.86 -9.92
C MET A 70 6.72 5.52 -9.21
N LYS A 71 7.63 5.25 -8.26
CA LYS A 71 7.69 4.02 -7.49
C LYS A 71 7.92 4.32 -6.01
N PHE A 72 7.28 3.54 -5.14
CA PHE A 72 7.35 3.65 -3.69
C PHE A 72 7.88 2.33 -3.09
N ASP A 73 8.66 2.40 -1.99
CA ASP A 73 9.08 1.20 -1.23
C ASP A 73 8.06 0.89 -0.13
N LEU A 74 7.41 -0.27 -0.24
CA LEU A 74 6.38 -0.74 0.69
C LEU A 74 6.90 -1.78 1.69
N ILE A 75 7.92 -2.56 1.32
CA ILE A 75 8.31 -3.81 2.00
C ILE A 75 8.85 -3.54 3.39
N ARG A 76 9.56 -2.42 3.56
CA ARG A 76 10.17 -2.03 4.83
C ARG A 76 9.25 -1.21 5.73
N GLN A 77 8.05 -0.90 5.25
CA GLN A 77 7.17 0.10 5.81
C GLN A 77 5.83 -0.49 6.23
N ILE A 78 5.40 -1.56 5.57
CA ILE A 78 4.16 -2.28 5.85
C ILE A 78 4.53 -3.74 6.17
N PRO A 79 4.12 -4.30 7.33
CA PRO A 79 4.35 -5.69 7.64
C PRO A 79 3.81 -6.62 6.54
N LEU A 80 4.56 -7.67 6.21
CA LEU A 80 4.10 -8.70 5.28
C LEU A 80 2.76 -9.29 5.74
N HIS A 81 1.89 -9.63 4.79
CA HIS A 81 0.54 -10.15 5.04
C HIS A 81 -0.42 -9.18 5.74
N SER A 82 -0.11 -7.88 5.72
CA SER A 82 -1.09 -6.85 6.07
C SER A 82 -2.19 -6.76 5.01
N GLU A 83 -3.40 -6.45 5.46
CA GLU A 83 -4.53 -6.16 4.59
C GLU A 83 -4.57 -4.66 4.31
N ILE A 84 -4.46 -4.27 3.04
CA ILE A 84 -4.55 -2.86 2.65
C ILE A 84 -6.02 -2.43 2.63
N THR A 85 -6.33 -1.35 3.34
CA THR A 85 -7.71 -0.84 3.48
C THR A 85 -7.93 0.48 2.77
N SER A 86 -6.89 1.31 2.62
CA SER A 86 -6.97 2.57 1.89
C SER A 86 -5.61 2.96 1.32
N VAL A 87 -5.64 3.55 0.12
CA VAL A 87 -4.46 4.12 -0.53
C VAL A 87 -4.83 5.49 -1.10
N ALA A 88 -4.04 6.51 -0.81
CA ALA A 88 -4.23 7.83 -1.41
C ALA A 88 -2.88 8.41 -1.87
N LEU A 89 -2.79 8.79 -3.13
CA LEU A 89 -1.60 9.45 -3.69
C LEU A 89 -1.90 10.93 -3.90
N THR A 90 -1.09 11.80 -3.31
CA THR A 90 -1.17 13.25 -3.52
C THR A 90 -0.03 13.74 -4.38
N LEU A 91 -0.36 14.43 -5.47
CA LEU A 91 0.57 15.10 -6.38
C LEU A 91 0.30 16.60 -6.41
N ALA A 92 1.36 17.41 -6.47
CA ALA A 92 1.25 18.86 -6.56
C ALA A 92 1.59 19.36 -7.97
N VAL A 93 0.68 20.11 -8.57
CA VAL A 93 0.88 20.80 -9.85
C VAL A 93 1.53 22.15 -9.59
N THR A 94 2.73 22.34 -10.12
CA THR A 94 3.57 23.53 -9.93
C THR A 94 3.58 24.47 -11.13
N LYS A 95 3.17 23.98 -12.31
CA LYS A 95 3.06 24.80 -13.53
C LYS A 95 1.99 24.27 -14.48
N VAL A 96 1.26 25.20 -15.10
CA VAL A 96 0.21 24.94 -16.09
C VAL A 96 0.44 25.76 -17.36
N PRO A 97 -0.02 25.30 -18.53
CA PRO A 97 0.07 26.03 -19.79
C PRO A 97 -0.93 27.20 -19.81
N LEU A 98 -0.59 28.24 -20.56
CA LEU A 98 -1.49 29.36 -20.82
C LEU A 98 -2.65 28.92 -21.74
N GLY A 99 -3.88 29.08 -21.26
CA GLY A 99 -5.08 28.56 -21.93
C GLY A 99 -5.03 27.04 -22.08
N GLY A 100 -4.69 26.35 -20.99
CA GLY A 100 -4.60 24.90 -20.94
C GLY A 100 -5.93 24.21 -21.21
N ALA A 101 -5.86 23.02 -21.79
CA ALA A 101 -6.99 22.10 -21.84
C ALA A 101 -7.05 21.33 -20.53
N ASP A 102 -8.26 21.18 -20.01
CA ASP A 102 -8.55 20.31 -18.86
C ASP A 102 -8.57 18.85 -19.32
N SER A 103 -8.13 17.95 -18.44
CA SER A 103 -8.14 16.52 -18.72
C SER A 103 -8.19 15.69 -17.45
N ILE A 104 -8.57 14.44 -17.63
CA ILE A 104 -8.47 13.40 -16.61
C ILE A 104 -7.08 12.80 -16.70
N PHE A 105 -6.39 12.74 -15.55
CA PHE A 105 -5.12 12.06 -15.39
C PHE A 105 -5.35 10.73 -14.69
N GLU A 106 -4.62 9.71 -15.12
CA GLU A 106 -4.77 8.35 -14.63
C GLU A 106 -3.46 7.82 -14.08
N LEU A 107 -3.55 7.07 -12.99
CA LEU A 107 -2.50 6.15 -12.55
C LEU A 107 -2.76 4.80 -13.22
N ARG A 108 -1.72 4.21 -13.81
CA ARG A 108 -1.78 2.85 -14.35
C ARG A 108 -0.56 2.06 -13.87
N ARG A 109 -0.78 0.84 -13.40
CA ARG A 109 0.31 0.01 -12.86
C ARG A 109 1.31 -0.35 -13.95
N VAL A 110 2.59 -0.10 -13.70
CA VAL A 110 3.68 -0.51 -14.58
C VAL A 110 3.91 -2.01 -14.42
N LEU A 111 4.17 -2.69 -15.53
CA LEU A 111 4.32 -4.14 -15.63
C LEU A 111 5.75 -4.58 -15.95
N GLN A 112 6.60 -3.64 -16.35
CA GLN A 112 8.01 -3.88 -16.65
C GLN A 112 8.91 -3.09 -15.70
N ALA A 113 10.01 -3.70 -15.27
CA ALA A 113 11.02 -2.99 -14.48
C ALA A 113 11.63 -1.83 -15.29
N TRP A 114 11.85 -0.71 -14.61
CA TRP A 114 12.51 0.47 -15.14
C TRP A 114 13.54 1.01 -14.15
N ASN A 115 14.49 1.79 -14.66
CA ASN A 115 15.53 2.43 -13.86
C ASN A 115 15.42 3.95 -13.98
N GLU A 116 15.29 4.62 -12.84
CA GLU A 116 15.15 6.07 -12.75
C GLU A 116 16.24 6.85 -13.47
N SER A 117 17.50 6.41 -13.39
CA SER A 117 18.63 7.12 -14.00
C SER A 117 18.81 6.82 -15.48
N GLU A 118 18.04 5.90 -16.05
CA GLU A 118 18.25 5.40 -17.41
C GLU A 118 16.97 5.38 -18.27
N ALA A 119 15.80 5.51 -17.67
CA ALA A 119 14.54 5.53 -18.39
C ALA A 119 14.43 6.79 -19.27
N THR A 120 14.05 6.59 -20.52
CA THR A 120 13.79 7.60 -21.54
C THR A 120 12.48 7.27 -22.25
N TRP A 121 12.06 8.12 -23.20
CA TRP A 121 10.88 7.82 -24.02
C TRP A 121 11.05 6.50 -24.80
N ASN A 122 12.24 6.22 -25.33
CA ASN A 122 12.49 4.98 -26.08
C ASN A 122 12.80 3.77 -25.18
N ASN A 123 13.44 3.98 -24.03
CA ASN A 123 14.00 2.90 -23.22
C ASN A 123 13.52 2.92 -21.78
N ARG A 124 13.21 1.75 -21.19
CA ARG A 124 12.82 1.64 -19.78
C ARG A 124 14.02 1.47 -18.84
N ASN A 125 15.11 0.89 -19.31
CA ASN A 125 16.26 0.53 -18.48
C ASN A 125 17.53 0.41 -19.33
N GLY A 126 18.14 1.55 -19.66
CA GLY A 126 19.31 1.62 -20.53
C GLY A 126 19.00 1.28 -21.99
N THR A 127 19.99 1.42 -22.87
CA THR A 127 19.80 1.40 -24.33
C THR A 127 19.39 0.06 -24.94
N ASN A 128 19.49 -1.04 -24.18
CA ASN A 128 19.17 -2.41 -24.66
C ASN A 128 17.85 -2.95 -24.07
N MET A 129 17.12 -2.14 -23.30
CA MET A 129 15.80 -2.51 -22.79
C MET A 129 14.78 -1.46 -23.21
N PRO A 130 14.31 -1.51 -24.47
CA PRO A 130 13.30 -0.59 -24.96
C PRO A 130 11.96 -0.86 -24.26
N TRP A 131 11.10 0.17 -24.26
CA TRP A 131 9.67 -0.05 -24.12
C TRP A 131 9.13 -0.85 -25.31
N SER A 132 7.97 -1.48 -25.17
CA SER A 132 7.32 -2.20 -26.27
C SER A 132 6.86 -1.25 -27.39
N SER A 133 6.57 0.00 -27.05
CA SER A 133 6.49 1.15 -27.96
C SER A 133 7.08 2.39 -27.27
N PRO A 134 7.58 3.40 -28.01
CA PRO A 134 8.05 4.63 -27.40
C PRO A 134 6.98 5.25 -26.47
N GLY A 135 7.38 5.56 -25.24
CA GLY A 135 6.53 6.03 -24.14
C GLY A 135 5.85 4.92 -23.32
N GLY A 136 5.99 3.65 -23.72
CA GLY A 136 5.31 2.50 -23.13
C GLY A 136 4.04 2.12 -23.89
N ALA A 137 3.82 0.82 -24.07
CA ALA A 137 2.61 0.24 -24.65
C ALA A 137 1.68 -0.37 -23.60
N GLU A 138 0.39 -0.08 -23.70
CA GLU A 138 -0.66 -0.86 -23.07
C GLU A 138 -0.97 -2.11 -23.91
N PRO A 139 -1.19 -3.31 -23.34
CA PRO A 139 -1.08 -3.68 -21.92
C PRO A 139 0.28 -4.30 -21.54
N THR A 140 1.31 -4.16 -22.39
CA THR A 140 2.58 -4.89 -22.23
C THR A 140 3.51 -4.26 -21.20
N ASP A 141 3.61 -2.93 -21.21
CA ASP A 141 4.49 -2.15 -20.35
C ASP A 141 3.76 -1.60 -19.12
N PHE A 142 2.47 -1.31 -19.25
CA PHE A 142 1.59 -0.90 -18.16
C PHE A 142 0.17 -1.45 -18.35
N SER A 143 -0.59 -1.53 -17.27
CA SER A 143 -1.94 -2.10 -17.26
C SER A 143 -2.94 -1.27 -18.07
N SER A 144 -3.88 -1.95 -18.72
CA SER A 144 -5.03 -1.30 -19.36
C SER A 144 -6.04 -0.72 -18.39
N THR A 145 -6.09 -1.26 -17.18
CA THR A 145 -7.00 -0.81 -16.14
C THR A 145 -6.36 0.33 -15.36
N ALA A 146 -7.04 1.47 -15.30
CA ALA A 146 -6.63 2.57 -14.42
C ALA A 146 -6.76 2.16 -12.95
N SER A 147 -5.70 2.40 -12.19
CA SER A 147 -5.64 2.26 -10.75
C SER A 147 -6.47 3.35 -10.08
N ALA A 148 -6.36 4.59 -10.57
CA ALA A 148 -7.18 5.72 -10.15
C ALA A 148 -7.18 6.78 -11.25
N ALA A 149 -8.19 7.65 -11.28
CA ALA A 149 -8.31 8.72 -12.26
C ALA A 149 -9.00 9.95 -11.65
N ILE A 150 -8.48 11.14 -11.93
CA ILE A 150 -9.04 12.42 -11.45
C ILE A 150 -8.89 13.52 -12.50
N ALA A 151 -9.76 14.53 -12.45
CA ALA A 151 -9.60 15.74 -13.26
C ALA A 151 -8.54 16.67 -12.66
N ILE A 152 -7.60 17.14 -13.48
CA ILE A 152 -6.53 18.05 -13.06
C ILE A 152 -6.51 19.27 -13.98
N ASN A 153 -6.97 20.40 -13.44
CA ASN A 153 -7.32 21.57 -14.25
C ASN A 153 -6.34 22.74 -14.06
N GLY A 154 -5.71 22.87 -12.88
CA GLY A 154 -4.94 24.05 -12.51
C GLY A 154 -3.74 23.77 -11.60
N LEU A 155 -3.18 24.84 -11.04
CA LEU A 155 -2.18 24.76 -9.96
C LEU A 155 -2.84 24.26 -8.69
N GLY A 156 -2.13 23.47 -7.89
CA GLY A 156 -2.61 23.02 -6.59
C GLY A 156 -2.23 21.58 -6.28
N SER A 157 -2.81 21.08 -5.19
CA SER A 157 -2.63 19.70 -4.73
C SER A 157 -3.81 18.85 -5.15
N TYR A 158 -3.53 17.68 -5.71
CA TYR A 158 -4.53 16.75 -6.24
C TYR A 158 -4.33 15.38 -5.61
N ALA A 159 -5.40 14.83 -5.04
CA ALA A 159 -5.41 13.50 -4.43
C ALA A 159 -6.08 12.50 -5.38
N PHE A 160 -5.36 11.45 -5.74
CA PHE A 160 -5.94 10.22 -6.26
C PHE A 160 -6.47 9.43 -5.06
N ASP A 161 -7.77 9.55 -4.82
CA ASP A 161 -8.44 8.87 -3.73
C ASP A 161 -8.44 7.34 -3.92
N SER A 162 -8.66 6.65 -2.80
CA SER A 162 -8.65 5.20 -2.76
C SER A 162 -9.71 4.59 -3.66
N THR A 163 -9.28 3.67 -4.51
CA THR A 163 -10.16 2.82 -5.32
C THR A 163 -9.84 1.36 -5.06
N THR A 164 -10.73 0.45 -5.46
CA THR A 164 -10.46 -1.00 -5.41
C THR A 164 -9.21 -1.39 -6.20
N ASN A 165 -8.95 -0.77 -7.35
CA ASN A 165 -7.78 -1.08 -8.18
C ASN A 165 -6.49 -0.56 -7.54
N LEU A 166 -6.52 0.64 -6.94
CA LEU A 166 -5.35 1.22 -6.27
C LEU A 166 -4.99 0.41 -5.01
N ILE A 167 -5.98 -0.04 -4.25
CA ILE A 167 -5.79 -0.98 -3.13
C ILE A 167 -5.21 -2.30 -3.66
N ALA A 168 -5.76 -2.86 -4.74
CA ALA A 168 -5.29 -4.13 -5.31
C ALA A 168 -3.83 -4.06 -5.80
N ASP A 169 -3.41 -2.94 -6.39
CA ASP A 169 -2.02 -2.73 -6.79
C ASP A 169 -1.07 -2.75 -5.58
N VAL A 170 -1.40 -2.01 -4.52
CA VAL A 170 -0.57 -1.97 -3.30
C VAL A 170 -0.58 -3.31 -2.57
N GLN A 171 -1.73 -3.99 -2.50
CA GLN A 171 -1.85 -5.34 -1.94
C GLN A 171 -0.95 -6.32 -2.69
N LEU A 172 -0.98 -6.31 -4.03
CA LEU A 172 -0.10 -7.12 -4.88
C LEU A 172 1.38 -6.87 -4.55
N TRP A 173 1.78 -5.62 -4.31
CA TRP A 173 3.17 -5.28 -4.03
C TRP A 173 3.62 -5.62 -2.60
N VAL A 174 2.70 -5.61 -1.63
CA VAL A 174 2.97 -6.10 -0.27
C VAL A 174 3.11 -7.62 -0.27
N ASP A 175 2.26 -8.33 -1.01
CA ASP A 175 2.30 -9.80 -1.09
C ASP A 175 3.43 -10.31 -1.99
N ASN A 176 3.76 -9.56 -3.05
CA ASN A 176 4.84 -9.85 -3.98
C ASN A 176 5.61 -8.58 -4.37
N SER A 177 6.62 -8.27 -3.57
CA SER A 177 7.50 -7.13 -3.80
C SER A 177 8.19 -7.09 -5.16
N SER A 178 8.47 -8.25 -5.77
CA SER A 178 9.10 -8.33 -7.10
C SER A 178 8.22 -7.79 -8.22
N ALA A 179 6.91 -7.67 -7.99
CA ALA A 179 5.94 -7.10 -8.93
C ALA A 179 5.79 -5.58 -8.79
N ASN A 180 6.50 -4.94 -7.85
CA ASN A 180 6.43 -3.50 -7.64
C ASN A 180 7.32 -2.74 -8.62
N PHE A 181 6.71 -2.26 -9.69
CA PHE A 181 7.30 -1.32 -10.65
C PHE A 181 6.66 0.07 -10.58
N GLY A 182 5.80 0.32 -9.60
CA GLY A 182 5.11 1.60 -9.44
C GLY A 182 4.02 1.86 -10.49
N TRP A 183 3.72 3.14 -10.69
CA TRP A 183 2.71 3.62 -11.62
C TRP A 183 3.31 4.49 -12.73
N ILE A 184 2.71 4.40 -13.91
CA ILE A 184 2.82 5.41 -14.95
C ILE A 184 1.62 6.35 -14.83
N VAL A 185 1.86 7.64 -14.98
CA VAL A 185 0.85 8.68 -14.96
C VAL A 185 0.77 9.31 -16.33
N LEU A 186 -0.44 9.38 -16.87
CA LEU A 186 -0.72 9.96 -18.17
C LEU A 186 -2.09 10.65 -18.16
N THR A 187 -2.34 11.45 -19.19
CA THR A 187 -3.63 12.09 -19.44
C THR A 187 -4.48 11.20 -20.36
N GLN A 188 -5.80 11.19 -20.21
CA GLN A 188 -6.69 10.51 -21.17
C GLN A 188 -6.68 11.17 -22.56
N LEU A 189 -6.34 12.47 -22.63
CA LEU A 189 -6.32 13.26 -23.85
C LEU A 189 -4.89 13.54 -24.33
N GLU A 190 -4.15 12.48 -24.70
CA GLU A 190 -2.77 12.61 -25.20
C GLU A 190 -2.69 13.19 -26.64
N ASP A 191 -3.81 13.22 -27.35
CA ASP A 191 -3.97 13.80 -28.68
C ASP A 191 -4.38 15.29 -28.64
N VAL A 192 -4.71 15.83 -27.46
CA VAL A 192 -5.07 17.22 -27.26
C VAL A 192 -3.87 18.01 -26.72
N GLY A 193 -3.39 18.99 -27.49
CA GLY A 193 -2.32 19.87 -27.06
C GLY A 193 -2.70 20.74 -25.86
N LYS A 194 -1.69 21.15 -25.07
CA LYS A 194 -1.84 21.94 -23.83
C LYS A 194 -2.59 21.23 -22.69
N THR A 195 -2.61 19.90 -22.68
CA THR A 195 -3.01 19.13 -21.49
C THR A 195 -1.86 18.99 -20.49
N ALA A 196 -0.60 19.22 -20.89
CA ALA A 196 0.56 19.08 -20.03
C ALA A 196 0.42 19.84 -18.70
N ARG A 197 0.79 19.21 -17.60
CA ARG A 197 0.95 19.80 -16.26
C ARG A 197 2.34 19.46 -15.74
N HIS A 198 2.99 20.37 -15.04
CA HIS A 198 4.22 20.05 -14.32
C HIS A 198 3.83 19.67 -12.90
N PHE A 199 4.16 18.46 -12.51
CA PHE A 199 4.03 17.97 -11.16
C PHE A 199 5.38 18.08 -10.46
N ALA A 200 5.39 18.35 -9.16
CA ALA A 200 6.63 18.26 -8.38
C ALA A 200 7.13 16.81 -8.38
N SER A 201 8.42 16.60 -8.63
CA SER A 201 9.10 15.31 -8.43
C SER A 201 9.51 15.13 -6.96
N ARG A 202 10.17 14.01 -6.63
CA ARG A 202 10.80 13.79 -5.31
C ARG A 202 11.95 14.77 -5.02
N GLU A 203 12.54 15.40 -6.03
CA GLU A 203 13.52 16.50 -5.89
C GLU A 203 12.84 17.87 -5.71
N GLY A 204 11.51 17.95 -5.82
CA GLY A 204 10.71 19.18 -5.78
C GLY A 204 10.53 19.85 -4.40
N GLY A 205 11.29 19.45 -3.38
CA GLY A 205 11.30 20.11 -2.06
C GLY A 205 10.04 19.92 -1.22
N ALA A 206 9.31 21.00 -0.92
CA ALA A 206 8.14 20.95 -0.03
C ALA A 206 6.88 20.33 -0.67
N SER A 207 6.83 20.25 -2.00
CA SER A 207 5.67 19.80 -2.77
C SER A 207 5.79 18.37 -3.29
N VAL A 208 6.75 17.60 -2.80
CA VAL A 208 7.07 16.25 -3.31
C VAL A 208 5.86 15.31 -3.21
N PRO A 209 5.72 14.33 -4.13
CA PRO A 209 4.63 13.35 -4.09
C PRO A 209 4.57 12.62 -2.75
N THR A 210 3.36 12.31 -2.30
CA THR A 210 3.12 11.63 -1.02
C THR A 210 2.06 10.55 -1.18
N LEU A 211 2.40 9.32 -0.80
CA LEU A 211 1.50 8.16 -0.79
C LEU A 211 1.15 7.82 0.65
N VAL A 212 -0.13 7.87 1.00
CA VAL A 212 -0.63 7.42 2.30
C VAL A 212 -1.27 6.06 2.11
N VAL A 213 -0.84 5.08 2.91
CA VAL A 213 -1.40 3.73 2.91
C VAL A 213 -1.91 3.41 4.31
N GLN A 214 -3.19 3.05 4.39
CA GLN A 214 -3.79 2.49 5.60
C GLN A 214 -3.92 0.97 5.45
N PHE A 215 -3.60 0.27 6.51
CA PHE A 215 -3.59 -1.19 6.50
C PHE A 215 -3.94 -1.75 7.88
N VAL A 216 -4.30 -3.03 7.90
CA VAL A 216 -4.48 -3.79 9.11
C VAL A 216 -3.38 -4.86 9.18
N PRO A 217 -2.50 -4.81 10.20
CA PRO A 217 -1.46 -5.82 10.38
C PRO A 217 -2.03 -7.25 10.54
N PRO A 218 -1.26 -8.29 10.18
CA PRO A 218 -1.66 -9.66 10.48
C PRO A 218 -1.68 -9.88 12.00
N PRO A 219 -2.49 -10.84 12.49
CA PRO A 219 -2.49 -11.18 13.91
C PRO A 219 -1.16 -11.83 14.32
N VAL A 220 -0.72 -11.53 15.55
CA VAL A 220 0.59 -11.94 16.06
C VAL A 220 0.43 -12.94 17.21
N ILE A 221 1.14 -14.06 17.12
CA ILE A 221 1.33 -14.98 18.24
C ILE A 221 2.45 -14.43 19.14
N ALA A 222 2.18 -14.33 20.44
CA ALA A 222 3.09 -13.82 21.44
C ALA A 222 3.28 -14.79 22.61
N GLY A 223 4.37 -14.57 23.37
CA GLY A 223 4.71 -15.32 24.58
C GLY A 223 4.78 -16.83 24.42
N ALA A 224 5.25 -17.31 23.27
CA ALA A 224 5.42 -18.74 23.04
C ALA A 224 6.42 -19.32 24.06
N SER A 225 5.99 -20.30 24.84
CA SER A 225 6.82 -20.98 25.83
C SER A 225 6.55 -22.48 25.82
N ARG A 226 7.60 -23.28 26.11
CA ARG A 226 7.51 -24.74 26.16
C ARG A 226 7.75 -25.21 27.59
N GLN A 227 6.82 -26.01 28.11
CA GLN A 227 6.97 -26.73 29.37
C GLN A 227 6.74 -28.22 29.11
N ASP A 228 7.78 -29.03 29.32
CA ASP A 228 7.81 -30.45 28.99
C ASP A 228 7.38 -30.71 27.52
N THR A 229 6.17 -31.24 27.38
CA THR A 229 5.56 -31.63 26.11
C THR A 229 4.47 -30.68 25.66
N ASN A 230 4.22 -29.60 26.40
CA ASN A 230 3.22 -28.61 26.08
C ASN A 230 3.88 -27.33 25.57
N LEU A 231 3.45 -26.86 24.40
CA LEU A 231 3.69 -25.50 23.94
C LEU A 231 2.49 -24.64 24.35
N THR A 232 2.77 -23.48 24.92
CA THR A 232 1.77 -22.46 25.24
C THR A 232 2.10 -21.17 24.51
N PHE A 233 1.08 -20.43 24.08
CA PHE A 233 1.23 -19.08 23.53
C PHE A 233 -0.08 -18.32 23.69
N HIS A 234 -0.02 -17.00 23.49
CA HIS A 234 -1.20 -16.14 23.52
C HIS A 234 -1.29 -15.27 22.27
N PHE A 235 -2.49 -14.76 22.00
CA PHE A 235 -2.74 -13.76 20.99
C PHE A 235 -3.98 -12.97 21.33
N THR A 236 -4.13 -11.79 20.72
CA THR A 236 -5.34 -10.98 20.88
C THR A 236 -6.42 -11.48 19.92
N VAL A 237 -7.64 -11.61 20.43
CA VAL A 237 -8.86 -11.85 19.66
C VAL A 237 -9.63 -10.53 19.61
N GLU A 238 -9.57 -9.84 18.48
CA GLU A 238 -10.20 -8.54 18.31
C GLU A 238 -11.73 -8.65 18.18
N ALA A 239 -12.45 -7.67 18.72
CA ALA A 239 -13.89 -7.56 18.57
C ALA A 239 -14.30 -7.48 17.08
N GLY A 240 -15.35 -8.21 16.71
CA GLY A 240 -15.86 -8.30 15.34
C GLY A 240 -15.20 -9.38 14.48
N TYR A 241 -14.29 -10.18 15.03
CA TYR A 241 -13.50 -11.17 14.28
C TYR A 241 -13.60 -12.58 14.87
N ASN A 242 -13.49 -13.56 13.97
CA ASN A 242 -13.24 -14.95 14.29
C ASN A 242 -11.79 -15.30 13.94
N TYR A 243 -11.20 -16.13 14.77
CA TYR A 243 -9.84 -16.62 14.65
C TYR A 243 -9.83 -18.14 14.60
N ALA A 244 -9.04 -18.70 13.69
CA ALA A 244 -8.63 -20.09 13.79
C ALA A 244 -7.16 -20.17 14.18
N VAL A 245 -6.86 -20.97 15.19
CA VAL A 245 -5.51 -21.41 15.49
C VAL A 245 -5.27 -22.66 14.69
N GLU A 246 -4.33 -22.61 13.77
CA GLU A 246 -4.03 -23.71 12.88
C GLU A 246 -2.62 -24.23 13.12
N TYR A 247 -2.39 -25.51 12.84
CA TYR A 247 -1.08 -26.13 12.98
C TYR A 247 -0.71 -27.01 11.78
N ALA A 248 0.60 -27.19 11.62
CA ALA A 248 1.19 -28.16 10.71
C ALA A 248 2.42 -28.80 11.38
N ASP A 249 2.71 -30.06 11.05
CA ASP A 249 3.86 -30.78 11.61
C ASP A 249 5.13 -30.65 10.74
N ALA A 250 5.05 -29.95 9.61
CA ALA A 250 6.17 -29.65 8.72
C ALA A 250 5.95 -28.33 7.95
N LEU A 251 7.04 -27.72 7.47
CA LEU A 251 7.00 -26.57 6.55
C LEU A 251 7.87 -26.85 5.30
N PRO A 252 7.52 -26.29 4.13
CA PRO A 252 6.26 -25.60 3.84
C PRO A 252 5.07 -26.58 3.84
N SER A 253 3.90 -26.12 4.29
CA SER A 253 2.68 -26.94 4.28
C SER A 253 1.53 -26.20 3.63
N MET A 254 0.82 -26.91 2.75
CA MET A 254 -0.48 -26.50 2.20
C MET A 254 -1.66 -27.05 3.03
N ASN A 255 -1.39 -28.01 3.92
CA ASN A 255 -2.38 -28.72 4.72
C ASN A 255 -2.24 -28.29 6.18
N TRP A 256 -2.88 -27.18 6.53
CA TRP A 256 -2.98 -26.71 7.90
C TRP A 256 -4.26 -27.26 8.54
N LEU A 257 -4.13 -27.80 9.75
CA LEU A 257 -5.25 -28.34 10.52
C LEU A 257 -5.68 -27.34 11.58
N VAL A 258 -6.99 -27.16 11.76
CA VAL A 258 -7.53 -26.30 12.81
C VAL A 258 -7.36 -26.99 14.16
N LEU A 259 -6.62 -26.36 15.08
CA LEU A 259 -6.50 -26.79 16.47
C LEU A 259 -7.73 -26.34 17.28
N THR A 260 -8.08 -25.07 17.17
CA THR A 260 -9.20 -24.46 17.90
C THR A 260 -9.63 -23.16 17.23
N ASN A 261 -10.83 -22.68 17.55
CA ASN A 261 -11.35 -21.41 17.07
C ASN A 261 -11.71 -20.50 18.25
N PHE A 262 -11.52 -19.19 18.05
CA PHE A 262 -11.94 -18.15 18.95
C PHE A 262 -12.78 -17.12 18.19
N GLY A 263 -13.66 -16.41 18.89
CA GLY A 263 -14.45 -15.35 18.27
C GLY A 263 -14.90 -14.34 19.32
N ALA A 264 -14.82 -13.06 18.97
CA ALA A 264 -15.26 -11.97 19.80
C ALA A 264 -16.29 -11.14 19.04
N LYS A 265 -17.55 -11.12 19.50
CA LYS A 265 -18.59 -10.34 18.83
C LYS A 265 -18.55 -8.85 19.20
N VAL A 266 -18.44 -8.56 20.49
CA VAL A 266 -18.66 -7.21 21.04
C VAL A 266 -17.42 -6.67 21.76
N ALA A 267 -16.70 -7.52 22.47
CA ALA A 267 -15.46 -7.15 23.16
C ALA A 267 -14.41 -8.22 22.88
N GLY A 268 -13.23 -7.77 22.45
CA GLY A 268 -12.09 -8.66 22.27
C GLY A 268 -11.47 -9.07 23.60
N PHE A 269 -10.55 -10.03 23.54
CA PHE A 269 -9.87 -10.59 24.72
C PHE A 269 -8.53 -11.21 24.33
N GLU A 270 -7.69 -11.52 25.33
CA GLU A 270 -6.47 -12.30 25.13
C GLU A 270 -6.78 -13.79 25.20
N ALA A 271 -6.48 -14.53 24.13
CA ALA A 271 -6.64 -15.98 24.07
C ALA A 271 -5.33 -16.68 24.42
N GLY A 272 -5.38 -17.62 25.34
CA GLY A 272 -4.28 -18.56 25.62
C GLY A 272 -4.52 -19.91 24.95
N VAL A 273 -3.49 -20.47 24.31
CA VAL A 273 -3.53 -21.78 23.66
C VAL A 273 -2.47 -22.67 24.27
N THR A 274 -2.84 -23.92 24.58
CA THR A 274 -1.92 -24.98 25.00
C THR A 274 -2.05 -26.15 24.04
N ASN A 275 -0.93 -26.64 23.51
CA ASN A 275 -0.89 -27.79 22.63
C ASN A 275 0.20 -28.78 23.03
N SER A 276 -0.16 -30.06 23.10
CA SER A 276 0.80 -31.14 23.33
C SER A 276 1.53 -31.52 22.03
N ILE A 277 2.85 -31.55 22.09
CA ILE A 277 3.76 -31.93 21.00
C ILE A 277 4.40 -33.31 21.24
N LEU A 278 3.81 -34.14 22.12
CA LEU A 278 4.29 -35.51 22.41
C LEU A 278 4.45 -36.37 21.16
N THR A 279 3.53 -36.24 20.20
CA THR A 279 3.41 -37.16 19.05
C THR A 279 4.06 -36.63 17.78
N SER A 280 4.63 -35.42 17.81
CA SER A 280 5.26 -34.81 16.63
C SER A 280 6.59 -34.17 16.99
N PRO A 281 7.68 -34.50 16.28
CA PRO A 281 9.01 -33.92 16.53
C PRO A 281 9.08 -32.42 16.20
N SER A 282 8.16 -31.92 15.36
CA SER A 282 8.07 -30.52 14.94
C SER A 282 6.62 -30.07 14.86
N ARG A 283 6.30 -28.87 15.34
CA ARG A 283 4.97 -28.27 15.18
C ARG A 283 5.05 -26.77 14.95
N PHE A 284 4.28 -26.30 13.97
CA PHE A 284 4.19 -24.92 13.55
C PHE A 284 2.76 -24.44 13.75
N PHE A 285 2.60 -23.16 14.09
CA PHE A 285 1.30 -22.55 14.35
C PHE A 285 1.12 -21.30 13.50
N ARG A 286 -0.11 -21.03 13.08
CA ARG A 286 -0.51 -19.75 12.50
C ARG A 286 -1.91 -19.37 12.97
N LEU A 287 -2.23 -18.10 12.81
CA LEU A 287 -3.56 -17.56 13.05
C LEU A 287 -4.17 -17.18 11.71
N SER A 288 -5.41 -17.58 11.47
CA SER A 288 -6.24 -16.97 10.44
C SER A 288 -7.28 -16.08 11.10
N ARG A 289 -7.52 -14.90 10.52
CA ARG A 289 -8.48 -13.91 11.01
C ARG A 289 -9.50 -13.64 9.92
N VAL A 290 -10.78 -13.70 10.26
CA VAL A 290 -11.88 -13.34 9.35
C VAL A 290 -12.92 -12.51 10.08
N PRO A 291 -13.54 -11.51 9.41
CA PRO A 291 -14.68 -10.80 9.99
C PRO A 291 -15.77 -11.80 10.38
N CYS A 292 -16.35 -11.63 11.58
CA CYS A 292 -17.37 -12.54 12.08
C CYS A 292 -18.77 -12.25 11.47
N PHE A 293 -18.92 -11.11 10.79
CA PHE A 293 -20.21 -10.59 10.26
C PHE A 293 -21.34 -10.63 11.29
N CYS A 294 -20.99 -10.45 12.56
CA CYS A 294 -21.92 -10.47 13.66
C CYS A 294 -22.77 -9.19 13.62
N ARG A 295 -24.02 -9.32 13.18
CA ARG A 295 -25.05 -8.28 13.34
C ARG A 295 -25.54 -8.22 14.77
#